data_AF-A0A8R1HIP9-F1
#
_entry.id   AF-A0A8R1HIP9-F1
#
_cell.length_a   1.000
_cell.length_b   1.000
_cell.length_c   1.000
_cell.angle_alpha   90.00
_cell.angle_beta   90.00
_cell.angle_gamma   90.00
#
_symmetry.space_group_name_H-M   'P 1'
#
loop_
_entity.id
_entity.type
_entity.pdbx_description
1 polymer ?
#
loop_
_entity_poly.entity_id
_entity_poly.type
_entity_poly.pdbx_seq_one_letter_code
_entity_poly.pdbx_strand_id
1 'polypeptide(L)'
;MLNQIRCGILEDGSSKLIAKIAATVEEAPDLPDFGPPIIATNFEPPNRGDTAHRQQSLPDSIDPVLIAKHAVTLLEKSTRAVVERLPDDKTLAQDDQDFQMLTKFANGNSLPIPTKVHRHPCSSRFRPLKLQFDNKQDRDAFIKGFNKLRHTDPAITSIATKPRIRRDLTMPELDTLRVSRKFVYDENKKAGVTKFIMSDINYKVNDKPRPFQ
;
A
#
# COMPACT_ATOMS: atom_id res chain seq x y z
N MET A 1 9.99 27.85 -0.39
CA MET A 1 10.01 28.09 1.07
C MET A 1 8.95 27.30 1.84
N LEU A 2 7.64 27.45 1.56
CA LEU A 2 6.59 26.78 2.36
C LEU A 2 6.73 25.24 2.42
N ASN A 3 7.11 24.59 1.32
CA ASN A 3 7.32 23.14 1.29
C ASN A 3 8.54 22.66 2.08
N GLN A 4 9.60 23.48 2.17
CA GLN A 4 10.78 23.14 2.98
C GLN A 4 10.47 23.25 4.47
N ILE A 5 9.70 24.27 4.86
CA ILE A 5 9.22 24.42 6.25
C ILE A 5 8.30 23.25 6.61
N ARG A 6 7.42 22.83 5.69
CA ARG A 6 6.53 21.68 5.91
C ARG A 6 7.29 20.36 6.02
N CYS A 7 8.32 20.14 5.21
CA CYS A 7 9.18 18.97 5.34
C CYS A 7 9.97 19.00 6.66
N GLY A 8 10.56 20.15 7.01
CA GLY A 8 11.30 20.30 8.26
C GLY A 8 10.45 20.06 9.51
N ILE A 9 9.19 20.51 9.52
CA ILE A 9 8.25 20.25 10.62
C ILE A 9 7.89 18.76 10.73
N LEU A 10 7.72 18.07 9.60
CA LEU A 10 7.40 16.64 9.59
C LEU A 10 8.59 15.78 10.04
N GLU A 11 9.81 16.13 9.62
CA GLU A 11 11.04 15.43 9.98
C GLU A 11 11.41 15.64 11.46
N ASP A 12 11.29 16.88 11.94
CA ASP A 12 11.52 17.24 13.35
C ASP A 12 10.46 16.60 14.26
N GLY A 13 9.19 16.58 13.82
CA GLY A 13 8.09 15.90 14.53
C GLY A 13 8.31 14.39 14.63
N SER A 14 8.76 13.75 13.55
CA SER A 14 9.08 12.31 13.55
C SER A 14 10.25 11.99 14.47
N SER A 15 11.30 12.81 14.45
CA SER A 15 12.50 12.59 15.28
C SER A 15 12.21 12.78 16.77
N LYS A 16 11.43 13.80 17.13
CA LYS A 16 11.00 14.05 18.51
C LYS A 16 10.07 12.95 19.03
N LEU A 17 9.22 12.39 18.19
CA LEU A 17 8.36 11.27 18.56
C LEU A 17 9.19 10.00 18.85
N ILE A 18 10.15 9.67 17.99
CA ILE A 18 11.06 8.53 18.19
C ILE A 18 11.83 8.68 19.50
N ALA A 19 12.42 9.86 19.75
CA ALA A 19 13.17 10.12 20.98
C ALA A 19 12.29 10.03 22.23
N LYS A 20 11.05 10.52 22.15
CA LYS A 20 10.11 10.48 23.28
C LYS A 20 9.64 9.05 23.57
N ILE A 21 9.39 8.24 22.53
CA ILE A 21 9.09 6.80 22.68
C ILE A 21 10.29 6.09 23.34
N ALA A 22 11.50 6.31 22.83
CA ALA A 22 12.71 5.70 23.41
C ALA A 22 12.92 6.09 24.89
N ALA A 23 12.55 7.31 25.28
CA ALA A 23 12.66 7.79 26.66
C ALA A 23 11.50 7.36 27.59
N THR A 24 10.40 6.79 27.05
CA THR A 24 9.24 6.34 27.85
C THR A 24 9.03 4.83 27.87
N VAL A 25 9.78 4.08 27.05
CA VAL A 25 9.83 2.62 27.16
C VAL A 25 10.77 2.28 28.32
N GLU A 26 10.19 1.95 29.48
CA GLU A 26 10.93 1.23 30.51
C GLU A 26 11.37 -0.13 29.94
N GLU A 27 12.62 -0.51 30.16
CA GLU A 27 13.11 -1.86 29.84
C GLU A 27 12.20 -2.88 30.52
N ALA A 28 11.40 -3.58 29.72
CA ALA A 28 10.52 -4.63 30.22
C ALA A 28 11.41 -5.72 30.85
N PRO A 29 11.14 -6.18 32.08
CA PRO A 29 11.83 -7.33 32.64
C PRO A 29 11.55 -8.56 31.78
N ASP A 30 12.55 -9.44 31.66
CA ASP A 30 12.44 -10.68 30.90
C ASP A 30 11.20 -11.47 31.32
N LEU A 31 10.46 -11.97 30.31
CA LEU A 31 9.27 -12.78 30.51
C LEU A 31 9.64 -14.06 31.28
N PRO A 32 8.84 -14.47 32.30
CA PRO A 32 9.07 -15.73 32.99
C PRO A 32 8.88 -16.92 32.06
N ASP A 33 9.68 -17.96 32.29
CA ASP A 33 9.72 -19.18 31.48
C ASP A 33 8.34 -19.84 31.40
N PHE A 34 7.94 -20.22 30.18
CA PHE A 34 6.62 -20.81 29.94
C PHE A 34 6.59 -22.20 30.56
N GLY A 35 5.78 -22.37 31.61
CA GLY A 35 5.50 -23.67 32.21
C GLY A 35 4.90 -24.68 31.20
N PRO A 36 4.93 -25.98 31.52
CA PRO A 36 4.58 -27.04 30.57
C PRO A 36 3.11 -26.94 30.08
N PRO A 37 2.84 -27.36 28.84
CA PRO A 37 1.56 -27.14 28.17
C PRO A 37 0.41 -27.88 28.87
N ILE A 38 -0.70 -27.17 29.08
CA ILE A 38 -1.94 -27.72 29.63
C ILE A 38 -2.67 -28.52 28.55
N ILE A 39 -2.92 -29.81 28.82
CA ILE A 39 -3.72 -30.69 27.97
C ILE A 39 -5.21 -30.32 28.13
N ALA A 40 -5.85 -29.95 27.03
CA ALA A 40 -7.27 -29.62 27.00
C ALA A 40 -8.12 -30.88 27.28
N THR A 41 -9.00 -30.80 28.29
CA THR A 41 -10.10 -31.75 28.47
C THR A 41 -11.44 -31.01 28.40
N ASN A 42 -12.37 -31.64 27.69
CA ASN A 42 -13.67 -31.13 27.25
C ASN A 42 -14.52 -30.54 28.39
N PHE A 43 -15.21 -29.43 28.11
CA PHE A 43 -16.44 -29.06 28.84
C PHE A 43 -17.51 -28.50 27.90
N GLU A 44 -18.69 -29.10 27.99
CA GLU A 44 -19.96 -28.75 27.33
C GLU A 44 -20.55 -27.40 27.79
N PRO A 45 -21.51 -26.82 27.02
CA PRO A 45 -22.04 -25.48 27.25
C PRO A 45 -23.33 -25.49 28.11
N PRO A 46 -23.65 -24.38 28.80
CA PRO A 46 -25.03 -24.09 29.16
C PRO A 46 -25.54 -22.76 28.56
N ASN A 47 -26.59 -22.93 27.77
CA ASN A 47 -27.90 -22.26 27.73
C ASN A 47 -28.10 -20.74 27.93
N ARG A 48 -29.12 -20.27 27.20
CA ARG A 48 -29.63 -18.91 27.00
C ARG A 48 -30.24 -18.26 28.26
N GLY A 49 -30.11 -16.93 28.36
CA GLY A 49 -30.98 -16.09 29.18
C GLY A 49 -30.50 -14.63 29.30
N ASP A 50 -31.40 -13.72 28.96
CA ASP A 50 -31.50 -12.32 29.38
C ASP A 50 -30.82 -11.18 28.60
N THR A 51 -31.70 -10.45 27.93
CA THR A 51 -31.60 -9.09 27.39
C THR A 51 -31.35 -8.08 28.50
N ALA A 52 -30.21 -7.40 28.45
CA ALA A 52 -30.00 -6.11 29.09
C ALA A 52 -29.30 -5.17 28.10
N HIS A 53 -29.83 -3.94 28.00
CA HIS A 53 -29.31 -2.87 27.15
C HIS A 53 -27.82 -2.65 27.37
N ARG A 54 -27.00 -3.11 26.42
CA ARG A 54 -25.57 -2.79 26.36
C ARG A 54 -25.43 -1.33 25.94
N GLN A 55 -25.30 -0.44 26.92
CA GLN A 55 -24.60 0.83 26.70
C GLN A 55 -23.28 0.47 26.01
N GLN A 56 -23.06 1.01 24.80
CA GLN A 56 -21.78 0.90 24.14
C GLN A 56 -20.78 1.70 24.97
N SER A 57 -20.18 1.05 25.97
CA SER A 57 -18.94 1.53 26.54
C SER A 57 -17.94 1.68 25.39
N LEU A 58 -17.33 2.87 25.31
CA LEU A 58 -16.19 3.12 24.43
C LEU A 58 -15.18 1.98 24.65
N PRO A 59 -14.57 1.43 23.59
CA PRO A 59 -13.66 0.29 23.75
C PRO A 59 -12.56 0.64 24.74
N ASP A 60 -12.55 -0.10 25.84
CA ASP A 60 -11.55 -0.04 26.89
C ASP A 60 -10.16 -0.34 26.28
N SER A 61 -9.20 0.54 26.57
CA SER A 61 -7.77 0.42 26.24
C SER A 61 -7.44 0.39 24.74
N ILE A 62 -6.96 1.53 24.24
CA ILE A 62 -6.28 1.57 22.94
C ILE A 62 -4.90 0.88 23.11
N ASP A 63 -4.73 -0.31 22.53
CA ASP A 63 -3.45 -1.04 22.55
C ASP A 63 -2.36 -0.28 21.76
N PRO A 64 -1.32 0.26 22.43
CA PRO A 64 -0.24 0.98 21.76
C PRO A 64 0.52 0.13 20.74
N VAL A 65 0.62 -1.18 20.94
CA VAL A 65 1.32 -2.10 20.02
C VAL A 65 0.54 -2.22 18.71
N LEU A 66 -0.80 -2.27 18.77
CA LEU A 66 -1.63 -2.26 17.57
C LEU A 66 -1.48 -0.93 16.82
N ILE A 67 -1.47 0.21 17.52
CA ILE A 67 -1.22 1.52 16.88
C ILE A 67 0.14 1.52 16.17
N ALA A 68 1.19 1.06 16.84
CA ALA A 68 2.55 1.03 16.28
C ALA A 68 2.61 0.14 15.02
N LYS A 69 2.02 -1.07 15.06
CA LYS A 69 1.93 -1.96 13.89
C LYS A 69 1.18 -1.33 12.72
N HIS A 70 0.07 -0.65 13.01
CA HIS A 70 -0.67 0.10 11.99
C HIS A 70 0.14 1.25 11.41
N ALA A 71 0.83 2.03 12.25
CA ALA A 71 1.68 3.13 11.82
C ALA A 71 2.84 2.64 10.92
N VAL A 72 3.52 1.56 11.30
CA VAL A 72 4.57 0.93 10.47
C VAL A 72 4.00 0.49 9.12
N THR A 73 2.84 -0.17 9.12
CA THR A 73 2.18 -0.59 7.86
C THR A 73 1.85 0.60 6.96
N LEU A 74 1.38 1.71 7.53
CA LEU A 74 1.10 2.94 6.80
C LEU A 74 2.38 3.54 6.20
N LEU A 75 3.47 3.60 6.99
CA LEU A 75 4.77 4.09 6.55
C LEU A 75 5.34 3.23 5.43
N GLU A 76 5.34 1.91 5.58
CA GLU A 76 5.79 0.97 4.54
C GLU A 76 5.01 1.13 3.24
N LYS A 77 3.68 1.20 3.31
CA LYS A 77 2.84 1.39 2.12
C LYS A 77 3.08 2.76 1.49
N SER A 78 3.34 3.79 2.29
CA SER A 78 3.58 5.14 1.78
C SER A 78 4.84 5.25 0.91
N THR A 79 5.81 4.36 1.11
CA THR A 79 7.07 4.31 0.36
C THR A 79 7.10 3.18 -0.67
N ARG A 80 5.98 2.47 -0.89
CA ARG A 80 5.88 1.32 -1.79
C ARG A 80 5.06 1.63 -3.04
N ALA A 81 5.54 1.14 -4.19
CA ALA A 81 4.81 1.10 -5.45
C ALA A 81 4.41 -0.33 -5.81
N VAL A 82 3.44 -0.46 -6.71
CA VAL A 82 2.99 -1.73 -7.27
C VAL A 82 3.03 -1.65 -8.78
N VAL A 83 3.77 -2.56 -9.40
CA VAL A 83 3.69 -2.81 -10.84
C VAL A 83 2.81 -4.03 -11.09
N GLU A 84 1.77 -3.82 -11.89
CA GLU A 84 0.81 -4.83 -12.30
C GLU A 84 1.08 -5.25 -13.74
N ARG A 85 0.68 -6.49 -14.06
CA ARG A 85 0.76 -7.04 -15.42
C ARG A 85 2.18 -7.15 -15.98
N LEU A 86 3.20 -7.22 -15.13
CA LEU A 86 4.51 -7.74 -15.53
C LEU A 86 4.42 -9.25 -15.75
N PRO A 87 5.21 -9.83 -16.67
CA PRO A 87 5.35 -11.28 -16.81
C PRO A 87 5.62 -11.95 -15.46
N ASP A 88 4.98 -13.08 -15.20
CA ASP A 88 5.04 -13.81 -13.93
C ASP A 88 5.29 -15.28 -14.24
N ASP A 89 6.55 -15.72 -14.12
CA ASP A 89 6.94 -17.11 -14.36
C ASP A 89 6.89 -17.98 -13.10
N LYS A 90 6.68 -17.37 -11.94
CA LYS A 90 6.52 -18.03 -10.63
C LYS A 90 7.75 -18.80 -10.16
N THR A 91 8.91 -18.55 -10.76
CA THR A 91 10.18 -19.12 -10.31
C THR A 91 10.67 -18.44 -9.03
N LEU A 92 11.52 -19.12 -8.26
CA LEU A 92 12.10 -18.56 -7.04
C LEU A 92 13.08 -17.42 -7.34
N ALA A 93 13.74 -17.45 -8.50
CA ALA A 93 14.69 -16.43 -8.93
C ALA A 93 14.00 -15.18 -9.53
N GLN A 94 12.67 -15.18 -9.64
CA GLN A 94 11.97 -14.13 -10.37
C GLN A 94 12.12 -12.76 -9.72
N ASP A 95 12.10 -12.70 -8.38
CA ASP A 95 12.23 -11.44 -7.64
C ASP A 95 13.59 -10.76 -7.95
N ASP A 96 14.66 -11.55 -8.07
CA ASP A 96 16.00 -11.04 -8.42
C ASP A 96 16.08 -10.57 -9.87
N GLN A 97 15.45 -11.30 -10.80
CA GLN A 97 15.38 -10.91 -12.21
C GLN A 97 14.60 -9.61 -12.39
N ASP A 98 13.45 -9.50 -11.72
CA ASP A 98 12.62 -8.28 -11.70
C ASP A 98 13.40 -7.11 -11.08
N PHE A 99 14.14 -7.35 -9.99
CA PHE A 99 14.97 -6.35 -9.33
C PHE A 99 16.07 -5.82 -10.27
N GLN A 100 16.80 -6.72 -10.94
CA GLN A 100 17.83 -6.33 -11.91
C GLN A 100 17.26 -5.57 -13.10
N MET A 101 16.13 -6.04 -13.65
CA MET A 101 15.45 -5.40 -14.78
C MET A 101 15.02 -3.98 -14.43
N LEU A 102 14.39 -3.78 -13.26
CA LEU A 102 13.94 -2.46 -12.81
C LEU A 102 15.09 -1.55 -12.42
N THR A 103 16.18 -2.08 -11.87
CA THR A 103 17.39 -1.31 -11.58
C THR A 103 18.02 -0.77 -12.87
N LYS A 104 18.13 -1.61 -13.91
CA LYS A 104 18.63 -1.18 -15.24
C LYS A 104 17.71 -0.12 -15.86
N PHE A 105 16.40 -0.34 -15.80
CA PHE A 105 15.41 0.62 -16.28
C PHE A 105 15.52 1.96 -15.53
N ALA A 106 15.66 1.93 -14.21
CA ALA A 106 15.79 3.13 -13.38
C ALA A 106 17.06 3.91 -13.72
N ASN A 107 18.21 3.23 -13.75
CA ASN A 107 19.51 3.82 -14.08
C ASN A 107 19.53 4.44 -15.49
N GLY A 108 19.03 3.71 -16.50
CA GLY A 108 19.00 4.20 -17.88
C GLY A 108 18.13 5.43 -18.10
N ASN A 109 17.22 5.73 -17.17
CA ASN A 109 16.26 6.83 -17.26
C ASN A 109 16.40 7.87 -16.14
N SER A 110 17.48 7.82 -15.35
CA SER A 110 17.73 8.69 -14.20
C SER A 110 16.55 8.73 -13.21
N LEU A 111 15.96 7.56 -12.92
CA LEU A 111 14.89 7.40 -11.94
C LEU A 111 15.44 6.83 -10.63
N PRO A 112 14.75 7.05 -9.49
CA PRO A 112 15.10 6.40 -8.24
C PRO A 112 15.07 4.87 -8.35
N ILE A 113 16.06 4.21 -7.76
CA ILE A 113 16.16 2.75 -7.77
C ILE A 113 15.37 2.21 -6.58
N PRO A 114 14.52 1.18 -6.75
CA PRO A 114 13.88 0.55 -5.60
C PRO A 114 14.93 -0.13 -4.72
N THR A 115 14.74 -0.12 -3.40
CA THR A 115 15.64 -0.77 -2.44
C THR A 115 15.35 -2.25 -2.26
N LYS A 116 14.10 -2.66 -2.51
CA LYS A 116 13.67 -4.05 -2.49
C LYS A 116 12.53 -4.27 -3.47
N VAL A 117 12.50 -5.46 -4.05
CA VAL A 117 11.43 -5.91 -4.93
C VAL A 117 10.96 -7.30 -4.50
N HIS A 118 9.65 -7.56 -4.57
CA HIS A 118 9.11 -8.91 -4.38
C HIS A 118 7.75 -9.09 -5.04
N ARG A 119 7.45 -10.31 -5.50
CA ARG A 119 6.11 -10.68 -5.97
C ARG A 119 5.18 -10.92 -4.79
N HIS A 120 4.01 -10.27 -4.80
CA HIS A 120 2.98 -10.52 -3.79
C HIS A 120 2.38 -11.93 -3.97
N PRO A 121 2.40 -12.79 -2.93
CA PRO A 121 1.86 -14.14 -3.03
C PRO A 121 0.33 -14.10 -3.15
N CYS A 122 -0.18 -14.33 -4.36
CA CYS A 122 -1.61 -14.40 -4.62
C CYS A 122 -1.93 -15.33 -5.80
N SER A 123 -3.21 -15.66 -5.99
CA SER A 123 -3.70 -16.54 -7.05
C SER A 123 -3.79 -15.87 -8.44
N SER A 124 -3.37 -14.60 -8.56
CA SER A 124 -3.38 -13.87 -9.84
C SER A 124 -2.49 -14.57 -10.87
N ARG A 125 -2.90 -14.51 -12.14
CA ARG A 125 -2.04 -14.91 -13.28
C ARG A 125 -0.77 -14.08 -13.35
N PHE A 126 -0.85 -12.81 -12.98
CA PHE A 126 0.28 -11.89 -12.90
C PHE A 126 0.33 -11.36 -11.46
N ARG A 127 1.09 -12.04 -10.60
CA ARG A 127 1.30 -11.59 -9.22
C ARG A 127 1.84 -10.16 -9.24
N PRO A 128 1.21 -9.21 -8.52
CA PRO A 128 1.68 -7.83 -8.47
C PRO A 128 3.12 -7.77 -7.93
N LEU A 129 3.96 -7.01 -8.61
CA LEU A 129 5.33 -6.76 -8.17
C LEU A 129 5.33 -5.55 -7.24
N LYS A 130 5.86 -5.72 -6.03
CA LYS A 130 5.97 -4.66 -5.02
C LYS A 130 7.37 -4.07 -5.08
N LEU A 131 7.45 -2.74 -5.17
CA LEU A 131 8.71 -2.00 -5.20
C LEU A 131 8.81 -1.12 -3.94
N GLN A 132 9.82 -1.36 -3.12
CA GLN A 132 10.10 -0.56 -1.93
C GLN A 132 11.09 0.55 -2.27
N PHE A 133 10.89 1.74 -1.73
CA PHE A 133 11.82 2.87 -1.82
C PHE A 133 12.13 3.38 -0.41
N ASP A 134 13.18 4.18 -0.28
CA ASP A 134 13.60 4.77 0.99
C ASP A 134 12.60 5.81 1.49
N ASN A 135 12.00 6.56 0.56
CA ASN A 135 11.07 7.62 0.90
C ASN A 135 9.94 7.75 -0.14
N LYS A 136 8.94 8.54 0.21
CA LYS A 136 7.73 8.75 -0.61
C LYS A 136 8.05 9.51 -1.90
N GLN A 137 8.98 10.45 -1.84
CA GLN A 137 9.37 11.33 -2.93
C GLN A 137 9.98 10.52 -4.08
N ASP A 138 10.89 9.60 -3.76
CA ASP A 138 11.50 8.68 -4.72
C ASP A 138 10.47 7.74 -5.34
N ARG A 139 9.60 7.19 -4.51
CA ARG A 139 8.48 6.36 -4.98
C ARG A 139 7.57 7.13 -5.95
N ASP A 140 7.21 8.37 -5.63
CA ASP A 140 6.38 9.23 -6.49
C ASP A 140 7.10 9.63 -7.79
N ALA A 141 8.39 9.96 -7.70
CA ALA A 141 9.23 10.28 -8.86
C ALA A 141 9.37 9.08 -9.80
N PHE A 142 9.60 7.88 -9.26
CA PHE A 142 9.63 6.64 -10.04
C PHE A 142 8.29 6.37 -10.73
N ILE A 143 7.16 6.45 -10.01
CA ILE A 143 5.82 6.27 -10.60
C ILE A 143 5.58 7.25 -11.75
N LYS A 144 5.94 8.52 -11.58
CA LYS A 144 5.80 9.55 -12.61
C LYS A 144 6.68 9.25 -13.83
N GLY A 145 7.94 8.92 -13.60
CA GLY A 145 8.91 8.55 -14.63
C GLY A 145 8.47 7.33 -15.41
N PHE A 146 8.11 6.25 -14.72
CA PHE A 146 7.57 5.03 -15.33
C PHE A 146 6.35 5.33 -16.20
N ASN A 147 5.38 6.11 -15.73
CA ASN A 147 4.20 6.45 -16.52
C ASN A 147 4.52 7.29 -17.77
N LYS A 148 5.57 8.12 -17.73
CA LYS A 148 6.06 8.88 -18.88
C LYS A 148 6.74 7.95 -19.90
N LEU A 149 7.52 6.98 -19.43
CA LEU A 149 8.41 6.16 -20.25
C LEU A 149 7.82 4.82 -20.69
N ARG A 150 6.75 4.34 -20.06
CA ARG A 150 6.12 3.03 -20.35
C ARG A 150 5.63 2.85 -21.81
N HIS A 151 5.58 3.93 -22.58
CA HIS A 151 5.16 3.92 -23.98
C HIS A 151 6.31 4.17 -24.97
N THR A 152 7.53 4.41 -24.48
CA THR A 152 8.70 4.75 -25.31
C THR A 152 9.91 3.89 -25.01
N ASP A 153 10.08 3.44 -23.76
CA ASP A 153 11.23 2.62 -23.34
C ASP A 153 11.08 1.16 -23.84
N PRO A 154 12.06 0.61 -24.58
CA PRO A 154 12.01 -0.76 -25.09
C PRO A 154 11.86 -1.85 -24.02
N ALA A 155 12.40 -1.64 -22.81
CA ALA A 155 12.31 -2.61 -21.72
C ALA A 155 10.87 -2.80 -21.23
N ILE A 156 10.01 -1.79 -21.42
CA ILE A 156 8.60 -1.83 -21.02
C ILE A 156 7.69 -2.06 -22.23
N THR A 157 7.96 -1.42 -23.37
CA THR A 157 7.10 -1.49 -24.56
C THR A 157 7.11 -2.87 -25.22
N SER A 158 8.19 -3.64 -25.09
CA SER A 158 8.28 -5.03 -25.56
C SER A 158 7.37 -6.00 -24.78
N ILE A 159 6.85 -5.59 -23.62
CA ILE A 159 6.02 -6.45 -22.78
C ILE A 159 4.58 -6.44 -23.27
N ALA A 160 4.12 -7.59 -23.79
CA ALA A 160 2.80 -7.77 -24.41
C ALA A 160 1.63 -7.33 -23.50
N THR A 161 1.73 -7.59 -22.20
CA THR A 161 0.66 -7.31 -21.23
C THR A 161 0.55 -5.85 -20.82
N LYS A 162 1.40 -4.94 -21.33
CA LYS A 162 1.39 -3.49 -21.02
C LYS A 162 1.32 -3.22 -19.51
N PRO A 163 2.48 -3.26 -18.83
CA PRO A 163 2.57 -3.05 -17.39
C PRO A 163 1.95 -1.72 -16.94
N ARG A 164 1.41 -1.71 -15.73
CA ARG A 164 0.83 -0.53 -15.08
C ARG A 164 1.48 -0.33 -13.73
N ILE A 165 1.69 0.91 -13.35
CA ILE A 165 2.25 1.22 -12.03
C ILE A 165 1.29 2.11 -11.23
N ARG A 166 1.24 1.89 -9.93
CA ARG A 166 0.48 2.70 -8.96
C ARG A 166 1.12 2.65 -7.58
N ARG A 167 0.57 3.42 -6.65
CA ARG A 167 0.91 3.37 -5.22
C ARG A 167 0.46 2.03 -4.62
N ASP A 168 1.17 1.55 -3.60
CA ASP A 168 0.60 0.52 -2.74
C ASP A 168 -0.42 1.16 -1.80
N LEU A 169 -1.67 0.75 -1.94
CA LEU A 169 -2.77 1.37 -1.24
C LEU A 169 -3.05 0.64 0.07
N THR A 170 -3.47 1.40 1.06
CA THR A 170 -4.08 0.90 2.28
C THR A 170 -5.49 0.35 1.99
N MET A 171 -6.07 -0.40 2.93
CA MET A 171 -7.44 -0.90 2.74
C MET A 171 -8.47 0.23 2.57
N PRO A 172 -8.46 1.30 3.41
CA PRO A 172 -9.35 2.43 3.21
C PRO A 172 -9.18 3.12 1.86
N GLU A 173 -7.94 3.27 1.38
CA GLU A 173 -7.70 3.84 0.04
C GLU A 173 -8.20 2.92 -1.09
N LEU A 174 -8.11 1.60 -0.92
CA LEU A 174 -8.67 0.63 -1.88
C LEU A 174 -10.20 0.73 -1.93
N ASP A 175 -10.86 0.94 -0.79
CA ASP A 175 -12.31 1.12 -0.75
C ASP A 175 -12.73 2.42 -1.44
N THR A 176 -12.03 3.53 -1.18
CA THR A 176 -12.21 4.79 -1.92
C THR A 176 -12.01 4.60 -3.43
N LEU A 177 -10.99 3.85 -3.83
CA LEU A 177 -10.73 3.56 -5.25
C LEU A 177 -11.87 2.75 -5.88
N ARG A 178 -12.41 1.75 -5.17
CA ARG A 178 -13.53 0.92 -5.65
C ARG A 178 -14.79 1.77 -5.84
N VAL A 179 -15.13 2.59 -4.85
CA VAL A 179 -16.29 3.50 -4.90
C VAL A 179 -16.13 4.49 -6.06
N SER A 180 -14.97 5.14 -6.17
CA SER A 180 -14.68 6.10 -7.25
C SER A 180 -14.76 5.46 -8.63
N ARG A 181 -14.18 4.27 -8.82
CA ARG A 181 -14.26 3.54 -10.10
C ARG A 181 -15.70 3.19 -10.48
N LYS A 182 -16.48 2.71 -9.50
CA LYS A 182 -17.89 2.38 -9.72
C LYS A 182 -18.67 3.62 -10.15
N PHE A 183 -18.51 4.74 -9.43
CA PHE A 183 -19.13 6.01 -9.77
C PHE A 183 -18.78 6.46 -11.19
N VAL A 184 -17.49 6.50 -11.53
CA VAL A 184 -17.04 6.92 -12.87
C VAL A 184 -17.63 6.04 -13.97
N TYR A 185 -17.64 4.72 -13.79
CA TYR A 185 -18.21 3.80 -14.77
C TYR A 185 -19.72 4.01 -14.92
N ASP A 186 -20.47 4.00 -13.82
CA ASP A 186 -21.93 4.08 -13.82
C ASP A 186 -22.41 5.42 -14.43
N GLU A 187 -21.78 6.54 -14.07
CA GLU A 187 -22.14 7.87 -14.58
C GLU A 187 -21.71 8.08 -16.03
N ASN A 188 -20.54 7.60 -16.44
CA ASN A 188 -20.12 7.70 -17.84
C ASN A 188 -20.98 6.81 -18.75
N LYS A 189 -21.33 5.62 -18.29
CA LYS A 189 -22.24 4.71 -19.00
C LYS A 189 -23.61 5.36 -19.20
N LYS A 190 -24.17 5.95 -18.14
CA LYS A 190 -25.44 6.69 -18.20
C LYS A 190 -25.38 7.89 -19.15
N ALA A 191 -24.26 8.61 -19.17
CA ALA A 191 -24.08 9.78 -20.03
C ALA A 191 -23.76 9.42 -21.50
N GLY A 192 -23.40 8.16 -21.80
CA GLY A 192 -22.90 7.75 -23.12
C GLY A 192 -21.54 8.36 -23.49
N VAL A 193 -20.91 9.10 -22.58
CA VAL A 193 -19.64 9.80 -22.77
C VAL A 193 -18.77 9.70 -21.52
N THR A 194 -17.46 9.83 -21.70
CA THR A 194 -16.45 9.86 -20.62
C THR A 194 -16.45 11.19 -19.89
N LYS A 195 -17.53 11.49 -19.15
CA LYS A 195 -17.71 12.73 -18.36
C LYS A 195 -16.72 12.85 -17.19
N PHE A 196 -16.40 11.73 -16.55
CA PHE A 196 -15.46 11.65 -15.45
C PHE A 196 -14.27 10.77 -15.80
N ILE A 197 -13.09 11.12 -15.29
CA ILE A 197 -11.88 10.30 -15.41
C ILE A 197 -11.25 10.10 -14.03
N MET A 198 -10.65 8.92 -13.84
CA MET A 198 -9.92 8.61 -12.63
C MET A 198 -8.69 9.52 -12.49
N SER A 199 -8.46 10.00 -11.27
CA SER A 199 -7.29 10.75 -10.86
C SER A 199 -6.78 10.15 -9.55
N ASP A 200 -5.74 9.32 -9.65
CA ASP A 200 -5.25 8.48 -8.56
C ASP A 200 -6.38 7.57 -7.98
N ILE A 201 -6.78 7.75 -6.72
CA ILE A 201 -7.89 6.98 -6.11
C ILE A 201 -9.25 7.67 -6.22
N ASN A 202 -9.27 8.93 -6.65
CA ASN A 202 -10.48 9.74 -6.82
C ASN A 202 -10.81 9.89 -8.31
N TYR A 203 -11.74 10.78 -8.63
CA TYR A 203 -12.10 11.14 -10.00
C TYR A 203 -12.19 12.65 -10.15
N LYS A 204 -12.12 13.10 -11.40
CA LYS A 204 -12.33 14.50 -11.80
C LYS A 204 -13.16 14.57 -13.07
N VAL A 205 -13.70 15.75 -13.34
CA VAL A 205 -14.38 16.02 -14.61
C VAL A 205 -13.37 15.92 -15.75
N ASN A 206 -13.80 15.32 -16.86
CA ASN A 206 -13.02 15.24 -18.07
C ASN A 206 -13.28 16.48 -18.93
N ASP A 207 -12.25 17.30 -19.13
CA ASP A 207 -12.34 18.49 -19.98
C ASP A 207 -12.52 18.15 -21.47
N LYS A 208 -12.29 16.89 -21.86
CA LYS A 208 -12.44 16.40 -23.25
C LYS A 208 -13.25 15.10 -23.29
N PRO A 209 -14.59 15.16 -23.10
CA PRO A 209 -15.44 13.99 -23.16
C PRO A 209 -15.37 13.31 -24.53
N ARG A 210 -15.28 11.99 -24.51
CA ARG A 210 -15.34 11.11 -25.69
C ARG A 210 -16.45 10.08 -25.51
N PRO A 211 -17.00 9.49 -26.59
CA PRO A 211 -17.96 8.40 -26.49
C PRO A 211 -17.51 7.32 -25.51
N PHE A 212 -18.43 6.86 -24.66
CA PHE A 212 -18.15 5.80 -23.71
C PHE A 212 -18.10 4.45 -24.45
N GLN A 213 -17.01 3.72 -24.28
CA GLN A 213 -16.76 2.41 -24.91
C GLN A 213 -16.97 1.29 -23.90
#